data_AF-A0A855A482-F1
#
_entry.id   AF-A0A855A482-F1
#
_cell.length_a   1.000
_cell.length_b   1.000
_cell.length_c   1.000
_cell.angle_alpha   90.00
_cell.angle_beta   90.00
_cell.angle_gamma   90.00
#
_symmetry.space_group_name_H-M   'P 1'
#
loop_
_entity.id
_entity.type
_entity.pdbx_description
1 polymer ?
#
loop_
_entity_poly.entity_id
_entity_poly.type
_entity_poly.pdbx_seq_one_letter_code
_entity_poly.pdbx_strand_id
1 'polypeptide(L)'
;MNRIPSREQVERLRQRYPAGTRIVLHSMDDAQAPPPGTMGTVVYVDDMGQLGVEWDNGSALSLIPGEDSFSKVSVPEKEKQKRSRDLER
;
A
#
# COMPACT_ATOMS: atom_id res chain seq x y z
N MET A 1 12.17 -7.31 -14.45
CA MET A 1 11.16 -7.86 -15.38
C MET A 1 9.80 -7.39 -14.90
N ASN A 2 9.26 -6.30 -15.46
CA ASN A 2 7.93 -5.80 -15.12
C ASN A 2 6.89 -6.74 -15.76
N ARG A 3 6.50 -7.77 -15.02
CA ARG A 3 5.35 -8.60 -15.41
C ARG A 3 4.10 -7.78 -15.15
N ILE A 4 3.38 -7.46 -16.23
CA ILE A 4 2.04 -6.90 -16.13
C ILE A 4 1.19 -7.91 -15.34
N PRO A 5 0.52 -7.50 -14.24
CA PRO A 5 -0.31 -8.40 -13.47
C PRO A 5 -1.48 -8.93 -14.30
N SER A 6 -1.94 -10.14 -14.00
CA SER A 6 -3.16 -10.65 -14.59
C SER A 6 -4.38 -9.89 -14.08
N ARG A 7 -5.47 -9.89 -14.85
CA ARG A 7 -6.72 -9.25 -14.44
C ARG A 7 -7.21 -9.73 -13.08
N GLU A 8 -7.11 -11.02 -12.78
CA GLU A 8 -7.47 -11.57 -11.47
C GLU A 8 -6.60 -11.00 -10.33
N GLN A 9 -5.31 -10.75 -10.58
CA GLN A 9 -4.43 -10.13 -9.58
C GLN A 9 -4.85 -8.68 -9.31
N VAL A 10 -5.14 -7.92 -10.38
CA VAL A 10 -5.65 -6.55 -10.26
C VAL A 10 -7.00 -6.51 -9.54
N GLU A 11 -7.93 -7.42 -9.87
CA GLU A 11 -9.23 -7.50 -9.20
C GLU A 11 -9.09 -7.84 -7.71
N ARG A 12 -8.16 -8.73 -7.34
CA ARG A 12 -7.84 -8.99 -5.92
C ARG A 12 -7.28 -7.74 -5.23
N LEU A 13 -6.47 -6.93 -5.92
CA LEU A 13 -5.98 -5.66 -5.37
C LEU A 13 -7.13 -4.66 -5.18
N ARG A 14 -8.01 -4.50 -6.18
CA ARG A 14 -9.22 -3.66 -6.10
C ARG A 14 -10.12 -4.07 -4.92
N GLN A 15 -10.28 -5.37 -4.68
CA GLN A 15 -11.05 -5.88 -3.53
C GLN A 15 -10.34 -5.65 -2.19
N ARG A 16 -9.00 -5.77 -2.16
CA ARG A 16 -8.22 -5.60 -0.93
C ARG A 16 -8.06 -4.14 -0.50
N TYR A 17 -8.02 -3.25 -1.49
CA TYR A 17 -7.81 -1.80 -1.37
C TYR A 17 -8.85 -1.04 -2.21
N PRO A 18 -10.15 -1.10 -1.84
CA PRO A 18 -11.16 -0.30 -2.51
C PRO A 18 -10.91 1.20 -2.31
N ALA A 19 -11.51 2.02 -3.18
CA ALA A 19 -11.49 3.47 -3.02
C ALA A 19 -12.03 3.87 -1.64
N GLY A 20 -11.39 4.85 -1.00
CA GLY A 20 -11.65 5.25 0.39
C GLY A 20 -10.85 4.45 1.44
N THR A 21 -10.06 3.45 1.04
CA THR A 21 -9.21 2.73 1.99
C THR A 21 -8.13 3.66 2.54
N ARG A 22 -8.09 3.80 3.87
CA ARG A 22 -7.05 4.55 4.55
C ARG A 22 -5.78 3.73 4.69
N ILE A 23 -4.64 4.34 4.39
CA ILE A 23 -3.33 3.69 4.46
C ILE A 23 -2.28 4.61 5.09
N VAL A 24 -1.18 4.01 5.54
CA VAL A 24 0.02 4.71 6.03
C VAL A 24 1.23 4.20 5.25
N LEU A 25 2.06 5.13 4.79
CA LEU A 25 3.34 4.83 4.13
C LEU A 25 4.40 4.48 5.17
N HIS A 26 5.17 3.42 4.93
CA HIS A 26 6.36 3.09 5.72
C HIS A 26 7.64 3.40 4.97
N SER A 27 7.69 3.09 3.68
CA SER A 27 8.84 3.35 2.81
C SER A 27 8.42 3.21 1.34
N MET A 28 9.00 4.04 0.48
CA MET A 28 8.86 4.05 -0.98
C MET A 28 10.22 4.44 -1.55
N ASP A 29 10.68 3.73 -2.58
CA ASP A 29 11.98 3.96 -3.23
C ASP A 29 11.84 5.03 -4.33
N ASP A 30 11.42 6.23 -3.94
CA ASP A 30 11.23 7.37 -4.85
C ASP A 30 11.73 8.67 -4.20
N ALA A 31 12.38 9.54 -4.98
CA ALA A 31 12.94 10.80 -4.48
C ALA A 31 11.87 11.84 -4.09
N GLN A 32 10.64 11.68 -4.56
CA GLN A 32 9.47 12.51 -4.24
C GLN A 32 8.50 11.82 -3.29
N ALA A 33 8.90 10.66 -2.74
CA ALA A 33 8.09 9.90 -1.79
C ALA A 33 7.65 10.77 -0.60
N PRO A 34 6.40 10.64 -0.15
CA PRO A 34 5.99 11.20 1.13
C PRO A 34 6.88 10.67 2.26
N PRO A 35 7.08 11.44 3.35
CA PRO A 35 7.79 10.93 4.51
C PRO A 35 7.13 9.65 5.08
N PRO A 36 7.90 8.70 5.62
CA PRO A 36 7.36 7.58 6.40
C PRO A 36 6.40 8.06 7.49
N GLY A 37 5.29 7.36 7.66
CA GLY A 37 4.19 7.73 8.55
C GLY A 37 3.12 8.62 7.91
N THR A 38 3.36 9.15 6.70
CA THR A 38 2.32 9.92 5.98
C THR A 38 1.13 9.02 5.70
N MET A 39 -0.06 9.53 6.03
CA MET A 39 -1.31 8.85 5.73
C MET A 39 -1.84 9.28 4.37
N GLY A 40 -2.53 8.37 3.71
CA GLY A 40 -3.16 8.62 2.42
C GLY A 40 -4.43 7.80 2.27
N THR A 41 -5.23 8.17 1.29
CA THR A 41 -6.48 7.51 0.95
C THR A 41 -6.39 6.96 -0.46
N VAL A 42 -6.65 5.66 -0.61
CA VAL A 42 -6.69 5.02 -1.93
C VAL A 42 -7.87 5.61 -2.71
N VAL A 43 -7.60 6.13 -3.90
CA VAL A 43 -8.63 6.69 -4.80
C VAL A 43 -9.00 5.71 -5.91
N TYR A 44 -8.04 4.94 -6.41
CA TYR A 44 -8.27 3.90 -7.41
C TYR A 44 -7.14 2.86 -7.39
N VAL A 45 -7.38 1.73 -8.06
CA VAL A 45 -6.33 0.79 -8.48
C VAL A 45 -6.31 0.81 -10.00
N ASP A 46 -5.15 0.89 -10.63
CA ASP A 46 -5.05 0.85 -12.08
C ASP A 46 -4.88 -0.59 -12.62
N ASP A 47 -4.88 -0.74 -13.94
CA ASP A 47 -4.75 -2.04 -14.58
C ASP A 47 -3.30 -2.57 -14.58
N MET A 48 -2.33 -1.75 -14.14
CA MET A 48 -0.96 -2.18 -13.85
C MET A 48 -0.82 -2.67 -12.40
N GLY A 49 -1.89 -2.64 -11.60
CA GLY A 49 -1.89 -3.07 -10.21
C GLY A 49 -1.29 -2.05 -9.25
N GLN A 50 -1.12 -0.80 -9.66
CA GLN A 50 -0.71 0.29 -8.77
C GLN A 50 -1.93 0.90 -8.08
N LEU A 51 -1.75 1.39 -6.87
CA LEU A 51 -2.79 2.05 -6.09
C LEU A 51 -2.57 3.55 -6.23
N GLY A 52 -3.50 4.25 -6.88
CA GLY A 52 -3.54 5.71 -6.80
C GLY A 52 -3.94 6.12 -5.39
N VAL A 53 -3.10 6.94 -4.75
CA VAL A 53 -3.31 7.40 -3.36
C VAL A 53 -3.26 8.92 -3.33
N GLU A 54 -4.27 9.52 -2.72
CA GLU A 54 -4.24 10.92 -2.32
C GLU A 54 -3.63 10.99 -0.91
N TRP A 55 -2.41 11.50 -0.82
CA TRP A 55 -1.69 11.64 0.44
C TRP A 55 -2.07 12.93 1.16
N ASP A 56 -2.14 12.90 2.48
CA ASP A 56 -2.53 14.06 3.29
C ASP A 56 -1.60 15.26 3.14
N ASN A 57 -0.34 15.01 2.76
CA ASN A 57 0.64 16.06 2.50
C ASN A 57 0.47 16.72 1.12
N GLY A 58 -0.57 16.34 0.36
CA GLY A 58 -0.84 16.84 -0.99
C GLY A 58 -0.12 16.09 -2.11
N SER A 59 0.63 15.02 -1.80
CA SER A 59 1.21 14.16 -2.83
C SER A 59 0.14 13.28 -3.48
N ALA A 60 0.34 12.93 -4.75
CA ALA A 60 -0.54 12.06 -5.53
C ALA A 60 0.22 10.83 -6.08
N LEU A 61 1.32 10.43 -5.42
CA LEU A 61 2.11 9.28 -5.85
C LEU A 61 1.34 7.96 -5.65
N SER A 62 1.41 7.11 -6.67
CA SER A 62 0.86 5.76 -6.63
C SER A 62 1.75 4.81 -5.84
N LEU A 63 1.16 3.81 -5.18
CA LEU A 63 1.88 2.71 -4.55
C LEU A 63 1.94 1.49 -5.45
N ILE A 64 3.08 0.81 -5.46
CA ILE A 64 3.35 -0.44 -6.14
C ILE A 64 3.38 -1.58 -5.10
N PRO A 65 2.33 -2.43 -5.04
CA PRO A 65 2.31 -3.56 -4.12
C PRO A 65 3.48 -4.52 -4.34
N GLY A 66 4.29 -4.71 -3.32
CA GLY A 66 5.46 -5.60 -3.34
C GLY A 66 6.79 -4.87 -3.54
N GLU A 67 6.76 -3.59 -3.92
CA GLU A 67 7.92 -2.70 -3.95
C GLU A 67 7.82 -1.70 -2.80
N ASP A 68 6.68 -1.02 -2.67
CA ASP A 68 6.42 -0.08 -1.59
C ASP A 68 5.96 -0.77 -0.31
N SER A 69 6.37 -0.22 0.82
CA SER A 69 5.98 -0.67 2.15
C SER A 69 4.92 0.26 2.73
N PHE A 70 3.72 -0.29 2.96
CA PHE A 70 2.58 0.45 3.51
C PHE A 70 1.65 -0.48 4.29
N SER A 71 0.68 0.08 5.01
CA SER A 71 -0.33 -0.70 5.72
C SER A 71 -1.69 -0.02 5.70
N LYS A 72 -2.76 -0.82 5.70
CA LYS A 72 -4.11 -0.29 5.89
C LYS A 72 -4.29 0.20 7.31
N VAL A 73 -4.82 1.40 7.44
CA VAL A 73 -5.31 1.93 8.71
C VAL A 73 -6.72 1.36 8.90
N SER A 74 -6.79 0.12 9.32
CA SER A 74 -8.04 -0.41 9.87
C SER A 74 -8.27 0.24 11.24
N VAL A 75 -9.51 0.61 11.55
CA VAL A 75 -9.89 0.93 12.94
C VAL A 75 -9.41 -0.22 13.86
N PRO A 76 -8.87 0.09 15.04
CA PRO A 76 -8.06 -0.85 15.80
C PRO A 76 -8.93 -1.96 16.39
N GLU A 77 -8.96 -3.11 15.71
CA GLU A 77 -8.99 -4.39 16.42
C GLU A 77 -7.56 -4.91 16.47
N LYS A 78 -6.96 -4.65 17.63
CA LYS A 78 -5.70 -5.15 18.20
C LYS A 78 -4.89 -6.17 17.37
N GLU A 79 -3.60 -5.85 17.24
CA GLU A 79 -2.46 -6.76 17.11
C GLU A 79 -2.36 -7.65 15.86
N LYS A 80 -1.59 -7.18 14.86
CA LYS A 80 -0.81 -8.06 13.96
C LYS A 80 0.69 -7.72 13.96
N GLN A 81 1.20 -7.24 15.09
CA GLN A 81 2.62 -7.29 15.38
C GLN A 81 2.92 -8.64 16.02
N LYS A 82 3.22 -9.66 15.21
CA LYS A 82 3.95 -10.91 15.57
C LYS A 82 3.97 -11.87 14.38
N ARG A 83 4.82 -11.59 13.40
CA ARG A 83 5.39 -12.65 12.57
C ARG A 83 6.69 -12.14 11.98
N SER A 84 7.79 -12.48 12.64
CA SER A 84 9.17 -12.57 12.14
C SER A 84 10.15 -12.22 13.27
N ARG A 85 10.26 -13.13 14.25
CA ARG A 85 11.48 -13.32 15.07
C ARG A 85 11.29 -14.55 15.97
N ASP A 86 11.23 -15.71 15.33
CA ASP A 86 11.53 -16.99 15.97
C ASP A 86 12.28 -17.84 14.94
N LEU A 87 13.50 -17.40 14.63
CA LEU A 87 14.59 -18.29 14.26
C LEU A 87 15.56 -18.22 15.44
N GLU A 88 16.05 -19.40 15.86
CA GLU A 88 16.97 -19.68 16.98
C GLU A 88 16.32 -20.15 18.29
N ARG A 89 16.05 -21.46 18.34
CA ARG A 89 16.70 -22.34 19.33
C ARG A 89 16.81 -23.77 18.81
#